data_AF-A0A0C3DNH2-F1
#
_entry.id   AF-A0A0C3DNH2-F1
#
_cell.length_a   1.000
_cell.length_b   1.000
_cell.length_c   1.000
_cell.angle_alpha   90.00
_cell.angle_beta   90.00
_cell.angle_gamma   90.00
#
_symmetry.space_group_name_H-M   'P 1'
#
loop_
_entity.id
_entity.type
_entity.pdbx_description
1 polymer ?
#
loop_
_entity_poly.entity_id
_entity_poly.type
_entity_poly.pdbx_seq_one_letter_code
_entity_poly.pdbx_strand_id
1 'polypeptide(L)'
;MSPWNVKCHKGIHCICCHPDLVTNSEWFYNSIIEILEDPNEKDEVEHLMTWWNRQIFLLYADSEHMPSKNSALAQIRQKHREIKEKDSDLSRGA
;
A
#
# COMPACT_ATOMS: atom_id res chain seq x y z
N MET A 1 -33.22 -3.94 17.79
CA MET A 1 -32.19 -4.41 18.74
C MET A 1 -30.85 -4.28 18.05
N SER A 2 -30.04 -3.30 18.45
CA SER A 2 -28.75 -3.02 17.80
C SER A 2 -27.67 -4.01 18.26
N PRO A 3 -26.75 -4.46 17.38
CA PRO A 3 -25.82 -5.56 17.67
C PRO A 3 -24.58 -5.17 18.51
N TRP A 4 -24.48 -3.92 18.96
CA TRP A 4 -23.27 -3.39 19.62
C TRP A 4 -23.35 -3.35 21.15
N ASN A 5 -23.98 -4.36 21.77
CA ASN A 5 -23.98 -4.47 23.23
C ASN A 5 -22.76 -5.25 23.71
N VAL A 6 -21.58 -4.64 23.60
CA VAL A 6 -20.35 -5.17 24.19
C VAL A 6 -20.34 -4.84 25.68
N LYS A 7 -20.92 -5.74 26.47
CA LYS A 7 -20.89 -5.68 27.93
C LYS A 7 -19.48 -6.06 28.38
N CYS A 8 -18.65 -5.07 28.69
CA CYS A 8 -17.37 -5.29 29.33
C CYS A 8 -17.61 -6.01 30.66
N HIS A 9 -17.14 -7.25 30.78
CA HIS A 9 -17.27 -8.03 32.01
C HIS A 9 -16.50 -7.31 33.12
N LYS A 10 -17.16 -7.01 34.25
CA LYS A 10 -16.52 -6.41 35.42
C LYS A 10 -15.34 -7.29 35.84
N GLY A 11 -14.12 -6.78 35.72
CA GLY A 11 -12.91 -7.44 36.23
C GLY A 11 -11.74 -7.53 35.26
N ILE A 12 -11.90 -7.18 33.98
CA ILE A 12 -10.78 -7.07 33.03
C ILE A 12 -10.76 -5.65 32.50
N HIS A 13 -9.72 -4.91 32.83
CA HIS A 13 -9.48 -3.57 32.29
C HIS A 13 -9.22 -3.69 30.78
N CYS A 14 -10.25 -3.52 29.95
CA CYS A 14 -10.02 -3.40 28.50
C CYS A 14 -9.31 -2.08 28.25
N ILE A 15 -8.04 -2.17 27.86
CA ILE A 15 -7.26 -1.06 27.31
C ILE A 15 -8.03 -0.33 26.18
N CYS A 16 -8.86 -1.08 25.44
CA CYS A 16 -9.71 -0.57 24.38
C CYS A 16 -10.88 0.34 24.83
N CYS A 17 -11.26 0.32 26.10
CA CYS A 17 -12.42 1.05 26.64
C CYS A 17 -12.03 2.21 27.56
N HIS A 18 -10.74 2.54 27.66
CA HIS A 18 -10.31 3.72 28.38
C HIS A 18 -10.69 4.96 27.54
N PRO A 19 -11.45 5.93 28.09
CA PRO A 19 -11.85 7.12 27.35
C PRO A 19 -10.67 7.97 26.86
N ASP A 20 -9.46 7.73 27.37
CA ASP A 20 -8.23 8.37 26.87
C ASP A 20 -7.52 7.60 25.75
N LEU A 21 -8.09 6.54 25.15
CA LEU A 21 -7.42 5.86 24.03
C LEU A 21 -7.25 6.78 22.82
N VAL A 22 -8.24 7.64 22.55
CA VAL A 22 -8.17 8.65 21.50
C VAL A 22 -7.11 9.70 21.85
N THR A 23 -7.14 10.25 23.06
CA THR A 23 -6.15 11.22 23.57
C THR A 23 -4.72 10.66 23.57
N ASN A 24 -4.56 9.39 23.97
CA ASN A 24 -3.27 8.72 24.02
C ASN A 24 -2.75 8.38 22.61
N SER A 25 -3.65 8.09 21.66
CA SER A 25 -3.26 7.89 20.26
C SER A 25 -2.87 9.20 19.59
N GLU A 26 -3.59 10.29 19.87
CA GLU A 26 -3.26 11.63 19.38
C GLU A 26 -1.87 12.06 19.87
N TRP A 27 -1.62 11.94 21.18
CA TRP A 27 -0.30 12.19 21.75
C TRP A 27 0.79 11.31 21.15
N PHE A 28 0.53 10.01 21.01
CA PHE A 28 1.48 9.08 20.42
C PHE A 28 1.85 9.48 18.97
N TYR A 29 0.87 9.81 18.13
CA TYR A 29 1.15 10.22 16.76
C TYR A 29 1.83 11.60 16.69
N ASN A 30 1.44 12.55 17.54
CA ASN A 30 2.11 13.85 17.61
C ASN A 30 3.58 13.71 18.03
N SER A 31 3.89 12.89 19.05
CA SER A 31 5.26 12.64 19.46
C SER A 31 6.09 11.93 18.37
N ILE A 32 5.48 11.04 17.59
CA ILE A 32 6.16 10.44 16.44
C ILE A 32 6.47 11.51 15.38
N ILE A 33 5.53 12.40 15.07
CA ILE A 33 5.74 13.46 14.08
C ILE A 33 6.88 14.38 14.50
N GLU A 34 6.93 14.78 15.78
CA GLU A 34 8.02 15.63 16.32
C GLU A 34 9.40 15.00 16.14
N ILE A 35 9.51 13.68 16.34
CA ILE A 35 10.75 12.92 16.14
C ILE A 35 11.11 12.87 14.65
N LEU A 36 10.13 12.58 13.79
CA LEU A 36 10.36 12.47 12.34
C LEU A 36 10.70 13.82 11.68
N GLU A 37 10.35 14.95 12.31
CA GLU A 37 10.67 16.30 11.83
C GLU A 37 12.02 16.82 12.35
N ASP A 38 12.71 16.10 13.25
CA ASP A 38 14.03 16.50 13.74
C ASP A 38 15.04 16.49 12.57
N PRO A 39 15.66 17.65 12.23
CA PRO A 39 16.64 17.72 11.16
C PRO A 39 17.86 16.82 11.38
N ASN A 40 18.17 16.43 12.63
CA ASN A 40 19.25 15.50 12.94
C ASN A 40 18.90 14.04 12.63
N GLU A 41 17.61 13.69 12.53
CA GLU A 41 17.14 12.32 12.25
C GLU A 41 16.70 12.13 10.79
N LYS A 42 16.86 13.17 9.97
CA LYS A 42 16.36 13.20 8.59
C LYS A 42 16.90 12.05 7.73
N ASP A 43 18.17 11.68 7.90
CA ASP A 43 18.79 10.61 7.11
C ASP A 43 18.23 9.23 7.50
N GLU A 44 17.98 9.01 8.80
CA GLU A 44 17.33 7.80 9.32
C GLU A 44 15.87 7.71 8.85
N VAL A 45 15.14 8.84 8.86
CA VAL A 45 13.76 8.93 8.37
C VAL A 45 13.68 8.65 6.87
N GLU A 46 14.61 9.19 6.08
CA GLU A 46 14.69 8.90 4.63
C GLU A 46 14.99 7.42 4.38
N HIS A 47 15.89 6.83 5.16
CA HIS A 47 16.19 5.40 5.09
C HIS A 47 14.96 4.55 5.45
N LEU A 48 14.26 4.91 6.53
CA LEU A 48 13.05 4.24 6.99
C LEU A 48 11.96 4.31 5.93
N MET A 49 11.75 5.48 5.31
CA MET A 49 10.78 5.65 4.22
C MET A 49 11.14 4.81 3.00
N THR A 50 12.42 4.75 2.64
CA THR A 50 12.89 3.92 1.53
C THR A 50 12.66 2.44 1.80
N TRP A 51 12.99 1.97 3.01
CA TRP A 51 12.75 0.59 3.41
C TRP A 51 11.26 0.26 3.42
N TRP A 52 10.44 1.12 4.03
CA TRP A 52 8.99 0.94 4.12
C TRP A 52 8.33 0.90 2.75
N ASN A 53 8.68 1.83 1.87
CA ASN A 53 8.15 1.89 0.51
C ASN A 53 8.53 0.64 -0.29
N ARG A 54 9.71 0.06 -0.09
CA ARG A 54 10.06 -1.24 -0.72
C ARG A 54 9.22 -2.40 -0.21
N GLN A 55 8.81 -2.39 1.05
CA GLN A 55 7.99 -3.47 1.62
C GLN A 55 6.51 -3.35 1.22
N ILE A 56 5.95 -2.15 1.25
CA ILE A 56 4.52 -1.92 0.93
C ILE A 56 4.29 -1.90 -0.58
N PHE A 57 5.22 -1.31 -1.34
CA PHE A 57 5.15 -1.25 -2.78
C PHE A 57 6.21 -2.19 -3.35
N LEU A 58 5.80 -3.42 -3.63
CA LEU A 58 6.60 -4.46 -4.31
C LEU A 58 7.29 -3.98 -5.61
N LEU A 59 6.85 -2.86 -6.20
CA LEU A 59 7.38 -2.26 -7.43
C LEU A 59 8.27 -1.03 -7.20
N TYR A 60 8.42 -0.53 -5.97
CA TYR A 60 9.24 0.66 -5.68
C TYR A 60 10.74 0.34 -5.67
N ALA A 61 11.09 -0.92 -5.44
CA ALA A 61 12.48 -1.40 -5.46
C ALA A 61 13.03 -1.61 -6.88
N ASP A 62 12.16 -1.80 -7.87
CA ASP A 62 12.56 -2.36 -9.16
C ASP A 62 12.37 -1.37 -10.30
N SER A 63 13.26 -0.38 -10.35
CA SER A 63 13.57 0.29 -11.61
C SER A 63 14.30 -0.63 -12.60
N GLU A 64 14.70 -1.85 -12.18
CA GLU A 64 15.41 -2.83 -13.01
C GLU A 64 14.53 -3.95 -13.57
N HIS A 65 13.27 -4.08 -13.16
CA HIS A 65 12.31 -4.88 -13.91
C HIS A 65 11.88 -4.16 -15.19
N MET A 66 12.84 -3.92 -16.10
CA MET A 66 12.54 -3.92 -17.52
C MET A 66 11.71 -5.17 -17.78
N PRO A 67 10.49 -5.06 -18.32
CA PRO A 67 9.72 -6.23 -18.67
C PRO A 67 10.58 -7.01 -19.66
N SER A 68 11.04 -8.20 -19.24
CA SER A 68 11.71 -9.14 -20.12
C SER A 68 10.92 -9.22 -21.42
N LYS A 69 11.59 -9.27 -22.56
CA LYS A 69 10.96 -9.37 -23.90
C LYS A 69 9.95 -10.53 -23.97
N ASN A 70 10.09 -11.52 -23.08
CA ASN A 70 9.23 -12.70 -22.98
C ASN A 70 8.30 -12.69 -21.75
N SER A 71 8.24 -11.59 -21.00
CA SER A 71 7.33 -11.45 -19.86
C SER A 71 5.89 -11.70 -20.29
N ALA A 72 5.07 -12.23 -19.37
CA ALA A 72 3.66 -12.47 -19.61
C ALA A 72 2.96 -11.21 -20.17
N LEU A 73 3.33 -10.02 -19.66
CA LEU A 73 2.82 -8.74 -20.15
C LEU A 73 3.21 -8.45 -21.61
N ALA A 74 4.45 -8.74 -22.01
CA ALA A 74 4.89 -8.58 -23.40
C ALA A 74 4.11 -9.51 -24.35
N GLN A 75 3.88 -10.76 -23.92
CA GLN A 75 3.10 -11.74 -24.69
C GLN A 75 1.62 -11.35 -24.81
N ILE A 76 1.00 -10.87 -23.73
CA ILE A 76 -0.39 -10.37 -23.74
C ILE A 76 -0.53 -9.19 -24.71
N ARG A 77 0.40 -8.21 -24.65
CA ARG A 77 0.40 -7.07 -25.58
C ARG A 77 0.58 -7.50 -27.03
N GLN A 78 1.43 -8.49 -27.30
CA GLN A 78 1.60 -9.05 -28.64
C GLN A 78 0.31 -9.69 -29.15
N LYS A 79 -0.33 -10.55 -28.35
CA LYS A 79 -1.60 -11.20 -28.71
C LYS A 79 -2.69 -10.19 -29.03
N HIS A 80 -2.81 -9.10 -28.27
CA HIS A 80 -3.80 -8.06 -28.58
C HIS A 80 -3.55 -7.36 -29.93
N ARG A 81 -2.28 -7.19 -30.34
CA ARG A 81 -1.97 -6.62 -31.67
C ARG A 81 -2.37 -7.57 -32.79
N GLU A 82 -2.05 -8.87 -32.66
CA GLU A 82 -2.40 -9.90 -33.64
C GLU A 82 -3.93 -10.01 -33.83
N ILE A 83 -4.69 -9.94 -32.74
CA ILE A 83 -6.16 -9.99 -32.78
C ILE A 83 -6.72 -8.75 -33.47
N LYS A 84 -6.22 -7.56 -33.12
CA LYS A 84 -6.65 -6.29 -33.73
C LYS A 84 -6.37 -6.26 -35.24
N GLU A 85 -5.21 -6.77 -35.67
CA GLU A 85 -4.84 -6.84 -37.08
C GLU A 85 -5.75 -7.80 -37.85
N LYS A 86 -6.03 -8.98 -37.27
CA LYS A 86 -6.99 -9.94 -37.84
C LYS A 86 -8.41 -9.38 -37.97
N ASP A 87 -8.89 -8.64 -36.97
CA ASP A 87 -10.20 -7.98 -37.05
C ASP A 87 -10.24 -6.92 -38.15
N SER A 88 -9.13 -6.20 -38.36
CA SER A 88 -9.04 -5.21 -39.45
C SER A 88 -8.94 -5.85 -40.84
N ASP A 89 -8.29 -7.00 -40.97
CA ASP A 89 -8.22 -7.76 -42.22
C ASP A 89 -9.55 -8.42 -42.57
N LEU A 90 -10.30 -8.93 -41.56
CA LEU A 90 -11.66 -9.44 -41.77
C LEU A 90 -12.62 -8.35 -42.27
N SER A 91 -12.42 -7.11 -41.84
CA SER A 91 -13.25 -5.97 -42.25
C SER A 91 -12.90 -5.41 -43.63
N ARG A 92 -11.72 -5.74 -44.17
CA ARG A 92 -11.22 -5.26 -45.47
C ARG A 92 -11.49 -6.25 -46.61
N GLY A 93 -11.80 -7.50 -46.29
CA GLY A 93 -12.15 -8.56 -47.23
C GLY A 93 -13.66 -8.81 -47.43
N ALA A 94 -14.53 -7.97 -46.86
CA ALA A 94 -15.98 -8.02 -47.01
C ALA A 94 -16.50 -7.00 -48.03
#